data_AF-A0A4R6MRL8-F1
#
_entry.id   AF-A0A4R6MRL8-F1
#
_cell.length_a   1.000
_cell.length_b   1.000
_cell.length_c   1.000
_cell.angle_alpha   90.00
_cell.angle_beta   90.00
_cell.angle_gamma   90.00
#
_symmetry.space_group_name_H-M   'P 1'
#
loop_
_entity.id
_entity.type
_entity.pdbx_description
1 polymer ?
#
loop_
_entity_poly.entity_id
_entity_poly.type
_entity_poly.pdbx_seq_one_letter_code
_entity_poly.pdbx_strand_id
1 'polypeptide(L)'
;MKSHFLLLLFGLLLLSCKSKLVNQKIDHKKEGVWIDNYKQDSTTYKSYEYYKHDIPVKKWKMYINGKIYKTEKYKNGICIVKSYYENGKIESKGKTKLETNSVETHWFYFGEWKFYSNSGKLKEIRNYNKGELISEQKIK
;
A
#
# COMPACT_ATOMS: atom_id res chain seq x y z
N MET A 1 -22.03 27.03 -41.51
CA MET A 1 -21.18 25.81 -41.66
C MET A 1 -19.79 25.89 -41.01
N LYS A 2 -19.24 27.06 -40.65
CA LYS A 2 -17.90 27.17 -40.02
C LYS A 2 -17.91 27.01 -38.47
N SER A 3 -19.04 27.26 -37.80
CA SER A 3 -19.17 27.20 -36.33
C SER A 3 -19.24 25.76 -35.78
N HIS A 4 -19.89 24.83 -36.49
CA HIS A 4 -19.99 23.42 -36.05
C HIS A 4 -18.69 22.63 -36.19
N PHE A 5 -17.76 23.09 -37.04
CA PHE A 5 -16.45 22.45 -37.22
C PHE A 5 -15.52 22.68 -36.02
N LEU A 6 -15.61 23.84 -35.36
CA LEU A 6 -14.86 24.13 -34.13
C LEU A 6 -15.33 23.30 -32.92
N LEU A 7 -16.64 23.02 -32.83
CA LEU A 7 -17.21 22.16 -31.78
C LEU A 7 -16.76 20.68 -31.93
N LEU A 8 -16.63 20.20 -33.17
CA LEU A 8 -16.08 18.87 -33.47
C LEU A 8 -14.59 18.75 -33.09
N LEU A 9 -13.81 19.82 -33.26
CA LEU A 9 -12.38 19.85 -32.90
C LEU A 9 -12.15 19.81 -31.38
N PHE A 10 -13.01 20.47 -30.60
CA PHE A 10 -12.94 20.46 -29.13
C PHE A 10 -13.41 19.13 -28.51
N GLY A 11 -14.35 18.42 -29.16
CA GLY A 11 -14.84 17.11 -28.71
C GLY A 11 -13.77 16.00 -28.76
N LEU A 12 -12.82 16.07 -29.71
CA LEU A 12 -11.77 15.07 -29.89
C LEU A 12 -10.65 15.16 -28.83
N LEU A 13 -10.44 16.31 -28.19
CA LEU A 13 -9.43 16.49 -27.14
C LEU A 13 -9.81 15.78 -25.83
N LEU A 14 -11.11 15.58 -25.58
CA LEU A 14 -11.63 14.91 -24.38
C LEU A 14 -11.48 13.38 -24.43
N LEU A 15 -11.16 12.80 -25.58
CA LEU A 15 -10.95 11.36 -25.77
C LEU A 15 -9.51 10.90 -25.49
N SER A 16 -8.58 11.82 -25.18
CA SER A 16 -7.15 11.51 -25.04
C SER A 16 -6.73 10.96 -23.68
N CYS A 17 -7.67 10.81 -22.73
CA CYS A 17 -7.37 10.21 -21.44
C CYS A 17 -7.25 8.68 -21.58
N LYS A 18 -6.14 8.21 -22.14
CA LYS A 18 -5.78 6.79 -22.17
C LYS A 18 -5.78 6.28 -20.73
N SER A 19 -6.46 5.17 -20.48
CA SER A 19 -6.44 4.51 -19.18
C SER A 19 -4.98 4.25 -18.78
N LYS A 20 -4.64 4.50 -17.52
CA LYS A 20 -3.29 4.17 -17.04
C LYS A 20 -3.10 2.67 -17.17
N LEU A 21 -2.11 2.28 -17.98
CA LEU A 21 -1.67 0.90 -18.06
C LEU A 21 -1.28 0.42 -16.66
N VAL A 22 -1.72 -0.79 -16.31
CA VAL A 22 -1.39 -1.46 -15.05
C VAL A 22 -0.40 -2.59 -15.31
N ASN A 23 0.29 -3.03 -14.26
CA ASN A 23 1.22 -4.17 -14.25
C ASN A 23 2.33 -4.03 -15.32
N GLN A 24 2.78 -2.80 -15.57
CA GLN A 24 3.80 -2.52 -16.60
C GLN A 24 5.22 -2.69 -16.05
N LYS A 25 6.12 -3.08 -16.94
CA LYS A 25 7.57 -3.05 -16.71
C LYS A 25 8.24 -2.12 -17.73
N ILE A 26 9.14 -1.27 -17.26
CA ILE A 26 10.05 -0.46 -18.09
C ILE A 26 11.47 -0.90 -17.72
N ASP A 27 12.28 -1.25 -18.71
CA ASP A 27 13.63 -1.81 -18.51
C ASP A 27 13.64 -3.00 -17.55
N HIS A 28 12.65 -3.89 -17.70
CA HIS A 28 12.40 -5.06 -16.85
C HIS A 28 12.00 -4.77 -15.39
N LYS A 29 11.86 -3.49 -15.00
CA LYS A 29 11.50 -3.04 -13.65
C LYS A 29 10.02 -2.65 -13.55
N LYS A 30 9.36 -2.94 -12.44
CA LYS A 30 7.97 -2.54 -12.18
C LYS A 30 7.82 -1.02 -12.21
N GLU A 31 6.88 -0.52 -13.00
CA GLU A 31 6.55 0.90 -13.10
C GLU A 31 5.04 1.12 -13.01
N GLY A 32 4.62 2.19 -12.33
CA GLY A 32 3.23 2.60 -12.29
C GLY A 32 2.37 1.79 -11.31
N VAL A 33 1.11 1.55 -11.67
CA VAL A 33 0.15 0.87 -10.81
C VAL A 33 0.23 -0.62 -11.04
N TRP A 34 0.34 -1.38 -9.96
CA TRP A 34 0.27 -2.83 -9.97
C TRP A 34 -0.99 -3.28 -9.23
N ILE A 35 -1.79 -4.12 -9.87
CA ILE A 35 -3.03 -4.65 -9.33
C ILE A 35 -2.94 -6.17 -9.43
N ASP A 36 -2.82 -6.82 -8.28
CA ASP A 36 -3.01 -8.26 -8.16
C ASP A 36 -4.44 -8.53 -7.69
N ASN A 37 -5.09 -9.53 -8.29
CA ASN A 37 -6.43 -9.95 -7.93
C ASN A 37 -6.55 -11.45 -8.16
N TYR A 38 -6.61 -12.23 -7.08
CA TYR A 38 -6.66 -13.68 -7.15
C TYR A 38 -7.61 -14.24 -6.09
N LYS A 39 -8.04 -15.48 -6.29
CA LYS A 39 -8.93 -16.19 -5.38
C LYS A 39 -8.22 -17.45 -4.88
N GLN A 40 -8.24 -17.66 -3.58
CA GLN A 40 -7.82 -18.90 -2.93
C GLN A 40 -9.01 -19.43 -2.14
N ASP A 41 -9.48 -20.62 -2.49
CA ASP A 41 -10.73 -21.21 -2.01
C ASP A 41 -11.92 -20.26 -2.22
N SER A 42 -12.61 -19.86 -1.14
CA SER A 42 -13.70 -18.88 -1.16
C SER A 42 -13.24 -17.43 -0.96
N THR A 43 -11.93 -17.20 -0.77
CA THR A 43 -11.38 -15.88 -0.39
C THR A 43 -10.75 -15.17 -1.57
N THR A 44 -11.20 -13.94 -1.83
CA THR A 44 -10.65 -13.06 -2.86
C THR A 44 -9.65 -12.08 -2.25
N TYR A 45 -8.44 -12.06 -2.80
CA TYR A 45 -7.37 -11.13 -2.44
C TYR A 45 -7.18 -10.11 -3.56
N LYS A 46 -7.04 -8.84 -3.19
CA LYS A 46 -6.76 -7.76 -4.15
C LYS A 46 -5.78 -6.75 -3.57
N SER A 47 -4.76 -6.38 -4.33
CA SER A 47 -3.84 -5.30 -3.98
C SER A 47 -3.87 -4.17 -5.01
N TYR A 48 -3.61 -2.96 -4.53
CA TYR A 48 -3.29 -1.79 -5.35
C TYR A 48 -1.95 -1.26 -4.88
N GLU A 49 -0.94 -1.51 -5.70
CA GLU A 49 0.46 -1.23 -5.44
C GLU A 49 0.96 -0.19 -6.43
N TYR A 50 2.03 0.50 -6.06
CA TYR A 50 2.60 1.56 -6.88
C TYR A 50 4.11 1.49 -6.81
N TYR A 51 4.74 1.41 -7.98
CA TYR A 51 6.17 1.29 -8.13
C TYR A 51 6.72 2.41 -9.01
N LYS A 52 7.98 2.77 -8.76
CA LYS A 52 8.82 3.56 -9.65
C LYS A 52 10.18 2.87 -9.72
N HIS A 53 10.52 2.27 -10.86
CA HIS A 53 11.73 1.47 -11.05
C HIS A 53 11.95 0.43 -9.94
N ASP A 54 10.96 -0.44 -9.71
CA ASP A 54 10.90 -1.43 -8.61
C ASP A 54 10.85 -0.86 -7.18
N ILE A 55 10.94 0.46 -6.99
CA ILE A 55 10.85 1.07 -5.65
C ILE A 55 9.37 1.26 -5.27
N PRO A 56 8.91 0.71 -4.14
CA PRO A 56 7.58 0.99 -3.60
C PRO A 56 7.37 2.47 -3.31
N VAL A 57 6.27 3.03 -3.82
CA VAL A 57 5.92 4.45 -3.63
C VAL A 57 4.44 4.62 -3.27
N LYS A 58 4.05 5.84 -2.88
CA LYS A 58 2.65 6.22 -2.59
C LYS A 58 2.03 5.36 -1.48
N LYS A 59 0.70 5.25 -1.49
CA LYS A 59 -0.07 4.47 -0.53
C LYS A 59 -0.63 3.24 -1.21
N TRP A 60 -0.20 2.07 -0.78
CA TRP A 60 -0.73 0.79 -1.21
C TRP A 60 -1.95 0.43 -0.36
N LYS A 61 -2.86 -0.35 -0.95
CA LYS A 61 -4.06 -0.84 -0.29
C LYS A 61 -4.27 -2.30 -0.63
N MET A 62 -4.55 -3.11 0.38
CA MET A 62 -4.76 -4.54 0.23
C MET A 62 -6.09 -4.93 0.85
N TYR A 63 -6.79 -5.81 0.15
CA TYR A 63 -8.17 -6.16 0.38
C TYR A 63 -8.33 -7.68 0.45
N ILE A 64 -9.18 -8.12 1.37
CA ILE A 64 -9.69 -9.49 1.49
C ILE A 64 -11.20 -9.39 1.35
N ASN A 65 -11.78 -10.12 0.40
CA ASN A 65 -13.23 -10.13 0.11
C ASN A 65 -13.80 -8.70 -0.06
N GLY A 66 -13.04 -7.82 -0.71
CA GLY A 66 -13.41 -6.42 -0.94
C GLY A 66 -13.27 -5.49 0.27
N LYS A 67 -12.99 -6.01 1.47
CA LYS A 67 -12.71 -5.22 2.67
C LYS A 67 -11.23 -4.94 2.80
N ILE A 68 -10.88 -3.70 3.16
CA ILE A 68 -9.48 -3.31 3.37
C ILE A 68 -8.95 -3.96 4.66
N TYR A 69 -7.84 -4.69 4.56
CA TYR A 69 -7.19 -5.30 5.73
C TYR A 69 -5.82 -4.71 6.02
N LYS A 70 -5.20 -4.05 5.04
CA LYS A 70 -3.87 -3.43 5.20
C LYS A 70 -3.69 -2.19 4.31
N THR A 71 -2.96 -1.21 4.84
CA THR A 71 -2.40 -0.11 4.04
C THR A 71 -0.94 0.09 4.37
N GLU A 72 -0.18 0.45 3.36
CA GLU A 72 1.24 0.75 3.44
C GLU A 72 1.50 2.09 2.77
N LYS A 73 2.17 3.01 3.45
CA LYS A 73 2.52 4.32 2.88
C LYS A 73 4.02 4.48 2.86
N TYR A 74 4.59 4.47 1.67
CA TYR A 74 6.02 4.55 1.42
C TYR A 74 6.48 6.01 1.27
N LYS A 75 7.50 6.40 2.06
CA LYS A 75 8.17 7.71 1.97
C LYS A 75 9.60 7.60 2.52
N ASN A 76 10.59 7.97 1.70
CA ASN A 76 12.01 8.08 2.11
C ASN A 76 12.57 6.82 2.80
N GLY A 77 12.35 5.64 2.21
CA GLY A 77 12.83 4.36 2.78
C GLY A 77 12.08 3.89 4.04
N ILE A 78 11.04 4.61 4.47
CA ILE A 78 10.15 4.22 5.56
C ILE A 78 8.78 3.87 4.98
N CYS A 79 8.16 2.83 5.51
CA CYS A 79 6.79 2.47 5.22
C CYS A 79 5.96 2.54 6.51
N ILE A 80 4.88 3.33 6.49
CA ILE A 80 3.91 3.36 7.58
C ILE A 80 2.86 2.31 7.29
N VAL A 81 2.77 1.31 8.17
CA VAL A 81 1.84 0.18 8.04
C VAL A 81 0.64 0.40 8.95
N LYS A 82 -0.55 0.08 8.45
CA LYS A 82 -1.76 -0.11 9.26
C LYS A 82 -2.44 -1.40 8.85
N SER A 83 -2.75 -2.27 9.80
CA SER A 83 -3.68 -3.39 9.62
C SER A 83 -5.04 -3.06 10.22
N TYR A 84 -6.08 -3.73 9.74
CA TYR A 84 -7.46 -3.47 10.10
C TYR A 84 -8.18 -4.77 10.40
N TYR A 85 -9.01 -4.74 11.44
CA TYR A 85 -10.01 -5.78 11.69
C TYR A 85 -11.10 -5.77 10.62
N GLU A 86 -11.88 -6.84 10.54
CA GLU A 86 -13.01 -6.94 9.60
C GLU A 86 -14.07 -5.85 9.77
N ASN A 87 -14.17 -5.26 10.97
CA ASN A 87 -15.05 -4.14 11.27
C ASN A 87 -14.48 -2.77 10.84
N GLY A 88 -13.31 -2.76 10.18
CA GLY A 88 -12.64 -1.56 9.67
C GLY A 88 -11.86 -0.76 10.71
N LYS A 89 -11.88 -1.16 12.00
CA LYS A 89 -11.06 -0.51 13.03
C LYS A 89 -9.61 -0.95 12.89
N ILE A 90 -8.69 -0.04 13.24
CA ILE A 90 -7.25 -0.32 13.21
C ILE A 90 -6.96 -1.43 14.22
N GLU A 91 -6.26 -2.47 13.76
CA GLU A 91 -5.73 -3.54 14.58
C GLU A 91 -4.31 -3.19 15.02
N SER A 92 -3.46 -2.77 14.08
CA SER A 92 -2.09 -2.38 14.37
C SER A 92 -1.66 -1.19 13.52
N LYS A 93 -0.70 -0.41 14.06
CA LYS A 93 -0.05 0.68 13.34
C LYS A 93 1.41 0.77 13.77
N GLY A 94 2.30 0.81 12.81
CA GLY A 94 3.73 1.01 13.05
C GLY A 94 4.48 1.40 11.80
N LYS A 95 5.79 1.23 11.84
CA LYS A 95 6.68 1.53 10.72
C LYS A 95 7.56 0.33 10.39
N THR A 96 7.82 0.14 9.10
CA THR A 96 8.95 -0.63 8.62
C THR A 96 9.95 0.30 7.95
N LYS A 97 11.20 -0.14 7.87
CA LYS A 97 12.25 0.56 7.15
C LYS A 97 12.94 -0.41 6.21
N LEU A 98 13.33 0.11 5.05
CA LEU A 98 14.15 -0.61 4.09
C LEU A 98 15.61 -0.51 4.56
N GLU A 99 16.25 -1.64 4.82
CA GLU A 99 17.70 -1.70 4.93
C GLU A 99 18.25 -2.59 3.82
N THR A 100 19.36 -2.12 3.26
CA THR A 100 20.18 -2.84 2.30
C THR A 100 21.49 -3.14 2.99
N ASN A 101 21.81 -4.42 3.15
CA ASN A 101 23.14 -4.87 3.53
C ASN A 101 23.83 -5.51 2.31
N SER A 102 25.03 -6.06 2.49
CA SER A 102 25.80 -6.68 1.40
C SER A 102 25.17 -7.95 0.82
N VAL A 103 24.15 -8.51 1.48
CA VAL A 103 23.53 -9.81 1.14
C VAL A 103 22.11 -9.62 0.63
N GLU A 104 21.33 -8.73 1.23
CA GLU A 104 19.90 -8.57 0.93
C GLU A 104 19.39 -7.16 1.19
N THR A 105 18.27 -6.85 0.54
CA THR A 105 17.45 -5.67 0.81
C THR A 105 16.12 -6.14 1.41
N HIS A 106 15.88 -5.86 2.68
CA HIS A 106 14.68 -6.30 3.38
C HIS A 106 13.97 -5.13 4.08
N TRP A 107 12.66 -5.29 4.28
CA TRP A 107 11.86 -4.40 5.13
C TRP A 107 11.72 -5.03 6.52
N PHE A 108 12.12 -4.30 7.56
CA PHE A 108 12.04 -4.78 8.95
C PHE A 108 11.18 -3.85 9.81
N TYR A 109 10.57 -4.38 10.87
CA TYR A 109 9.84 -3.56 11.84
C TYR A 109 10.76 -2.61 12.61
N PHE A 110 10.36 -1.36 12.74
CA PHE A 110 11.15 -0.31 13.36
C PHE A 110 10.31 0.63 14.22
N GLY A 111 10.81 0.95 15.41
CA GLY A 111 10.20 1.85 16.39
C GLY A 111 8.92 1.28 17.00
N GLU A 112 8.08 2.16 17.51
CA GLU A 112 6.83 1.78 18.16
C GLU A 112 5.79 1.23 17.17
N TRP A 113 5.24 0.08 17.54
CA TRP A 113 4.07 -0.55 16.98
C TRP A 113 2.96 -0.55 18.03
N LYS A 114 1.83 0.05 17.68
CA LYS A 114 0.65 0.15 18.53
C LYS A 114 -0.38 -0.87 18.09
N PHE A 115 -0.89 -1.66 19.03
CA PHE A 115 -1.92 -2.68 18.80
C PHE A 115 -3.18 -2.33 19.58
N TYR A 116 -4.32 -2.52 18.94
CA TYR A 116 -5.62 -2.08 19.42
C TYR A 116 -6.59 -3.25 19.51
N SER A 117 -7.60 -3.16 20.35
CA SER A 117 -8.73 -4.10 20.39
C SER A 117 -9.63 -3.95 19.17
N ASN A 118 -10.48 -4.94 18.92
CA ASN A 118 -11.57 -4.82 17.95
C ASN A 118 -12.54 -3.66 18.26
N SER A 119 -12.56 -3.15 19.50
CA SER A 119 -13.33 -1.96 19.89
C SER A 119 -12.59 -0.65 19.62
N GLY A 120 -11.30 -0.68 19.28
CA GLY A 120 -10.45 0.46 18.95
C GLY A 120 -9.64 1.01 20.13
N LYS A 121 -9.62 0.31 21.28
CA LYS A 121 -8.84 0.71 22.46
C LYS A 121 -7.39 0.24 22.31
N LEU A 122 -6.42 1.08 22.64
CA LEU A 122 -5.02 0.67 22.67
C LEU A 122 -4.82 -0.43 23.72
N LYS A 123 -4.26 -1.56 23.31
CA LYS A 123 -3.98 -2.70 24.19
C LYS A 123 -2.49 -2.85 24.49
N GLU A 124 -1.64 -2.48 23.54
CA GLU A 124 -0.24 -2.84 23.59
C GLU A 124 0.61 -1.91 22.74
N ILE A 125 1.82 -1.64 23.21
CA ILE A 125 2.88 -0.97 22.46
C ILE A 125 4.09 -1.91 22.45
N ARG A 126 4.60 -2.21 21.26
CA ARG A 126 5.86 -2.94 21.07
C ARG A 126 6.88 -2.03 20.43
N ASN A 127 8.11 -2.02 20.92
CA ASN A 127 9.19 -1.29 20.29
C ASN A 127 10.12 -2.26 19.56
N TYR A 128 10.42 -1.97 18.29
CA TYR A 128 11.27 -2.80 17.46
C TYR A 128 12.53 -2.07 17.03
N ASN A 129 13.65 -2.79 16.94
CA ASN A 129 14.88 -2.33 16.32
C ASN A 129 15.38 -3.39 15.34
N LYS A 130 15.56 -3.03 14.07
CA LYS A 130 16.00 -3.97 13.03
C LYS A 130 15.18 -5.27 12.95
N GLY A 131 13.87 -5.17 13.21
CA GLY A 131 12.95 -6.31 13.23
C GLY A 131 12.90 -7.05 14.57
N GLU A 132 13.85 -6.82 15.47
CA GLU A 132 13.88 -7.45 16.79
C GLU A 132 12.99 -6.70 17.78
N LEU A 133 12.23 -7.44 18.59
CA LEU A 133 11.41 -6.88 19.67
C LEU A 133 12.32 -6.48 20.84
N ILE A 134 12.36 -5.18 21.14
CA ILE A 134 13.19 -4.62 22.21
C ILE A 134 12.40 -4.47 23.51
N SER A 135 11.13 -4.09 23.41
CA SER A 135 10.26 -3.98 24.57
C SER A 135 8.79 -4.15 24.21
N GLU A 136 8.01 -4.58 25.20
CA GLU A 136 6.56 -4.73 25.11
C GLU A 136 5.92 -4.09 26.35
N GLN A 137 4.89 -3.28 26.14
CA GLN A 137 4.08 -2.67 27.18
C GLN A 137 2.61 -2.99 26.92
N LYS A 138 1.99 -3.73 27.84
CA LYS A 138 0.55 -3.97 27.86
C LYS A 138 -0.17 -2.83 28.59
N ILE A 139 -1.22 -2.31 28.00
CA ILE A 139 -2.07 -1.27 28.57
C ILE A 139 -3.22 -1.96 29.29
N LYS A 140 -3.33 -1.72 30.60
CA LYS A 140 -4.42 -2.20 31.46
C LYS A 140 -5.65 -1.30 31.34
#